data_AF-A0A1F3Y695-F1
#
_entry.id   AF-A0A1F3Y695-F1
#
_cell.length_a   1.000
_cell.length_b   1.000
_cell.length_c   1.000
_cell.angle_alpha   90.00
_cell.angle_beta   90.00
_cell.angle_gamma   90.00
#
_symmetry.space_group_name_H-M   'P 1'
#
loop_
_entity.id
_entity.type
_entity.pdbx_description
1 polymer ?
#
loop_
_entity_poly.entity_id
_entity_poly.type
_entity_poly.pdbx_seq_one_letter_code
_entity_poly.pdbx_strand_id
1 'polypeptide(L)'
;MIDDDAQNLSLLGEILATRYTVTATTDPAKGVQKVLASPPDILVVDIDMPVMNGFEVCEEIRASKNCADLAIIFLTSDANASSMQKALNLGANDYLVKPFRAAELLNRVENRLGQMHVGAPVRCGNLVVDPALAFASLQLGKRRKREFRISGKGFRILQLLVQNKGRILSREQILNHLGSADTGSDRSVDIHITRIRRLLSGWNHRIESIYSKGYTVIEK
;
A
#
# COMPACT_ATOMS: atom_id res chain seq x y z
N MET A 1 -13.92 1.28 8.30
CA MET A 1 -13.76 0.39 9.46
C MET A 1 -14.89 -0.61 9.48
N ILE A 2 -14.57 -1.86 9.76
CA ILE A 2 -15.54 -2.95 9.92
C ILE A 2 -15.14 -3.70 11.20
N ASP A 3 -16.01 -3.72 12.20
CA ASP A 3 -15.83 -4.40 13.50
C ASP A 3 -17.24 -4.60 14.05
N ASP A 4 -17.60 -5.80 14.50
CA ASP A 4 -18.96 -6.11 14.96
C ASP A 4 -19.29 -5.45 16.32
N ASP A 5 -18.26 -5.04 17.06
CA ASP A 5 -18.40 -4.29 18.31
C ASP A 5 -18.58 -2.79 18.05
N ALA A 6 -19.80 -2.31 18.29
CA ALA A 6 -20.16 -0.90 18.16
C ALA A 6 -19.34 0.03 19.07
N GLN A 7 -18.89 -0.43 20.24
CA GLN A 7 -18.06 0.37 21.14
C GLN A 7 -16.66 0.59 20.56
N ASN A 8 -16.06 -0.46 19.97
CA ASN A 8 -14.79 -0.36 19.26
C ASN A 8 -14.90 0.60 18.08
N LEU A 9 -15.97 0.50 17.29
CA LEU A 9 -16.20 1.42 16.18
C LEU A 9 -16.37 2.86 16.63
N SER A 10 -17.10 3.13 17.73
CA SER A 10 -17.27 4.49 18.25
C SER A 10 -15.92 5.06 18.69
N LEU A 11 -15.21 4.33 19.56
CA LEU A 11 -13.96 4.79 20.14
C LEU A 11 -12.87 5.00 19.08
N LEU A 12 -12.60 3.99 18.26
CA LEU A 12 -11.55 4.06 17.25
C LEU A 12 -11.95 4.97 16.09
N GLY A 13 -13.24 4.98 15.75
CA GLY A 13 -13.81 5.86 14.73
C GLY A 13 -13.66 7.32 15.10
N GLU A 14 -13.98 7.72 16.34
CA GLU A 14 -13.79 9.08 16.85
C GLU A 14 -12.32 9.50 16.82
N ILE A 15 -11.42 8.62 17.28
CA ILE A 15 -9.98 8.88 17.27
C ILE A 15 -9.47 9.11 15.84
N LEU A 16 -9.83 8.24 14.90
CA LEU A 16 -9.41 8.36 13.50
C LEU A 16 -10.08 9.55 12.80
N ALA A 17 -11.31 9.89 13.17
CA ALA A 17 -12.06 11.02 12.63
C ALA A 17 -11.41 12.38 12.95
N THR A 18 -10.54 12.44 13.96
CA THR A 18 -9.74 13.66 14.23
C THR A 18 -8.79 14.05 13.09
N ARG A 19 -8.43 13.09 12.22
CA ARG A 19 -7.46 13.30 11.12
C ARG A 19 -7.93 12.80 9.75
N TYR A 20 -8.94 11.94 9.70
CA TYR A 20 -9.35 11.25 8.48
C TYR A 20 -10.88 11.22 8.33
N THR A 21 -11.35 11.04 7.09
CA THR A 21 -12.77 10.73 6.85
C THR A 21 -13.02 9.26 7.13
N VAL A 22 -13.79 8.95 8.18
CA VAL A 22 -14.03 7.57 8.61
C VAL A 22 -15.45 7.14 8.26
N THR A 23 -15.57 6.04 7.53
CA THR A 23 -16.83 5.29 7.40
C THR A 23 -16.72 4.00 8.20
N ALA A 24 -17.69 3.76 9.09
CA ALA A 24 -17.73 2.58 9.96
C ALA A 24 -19.03 1.77 9.75
N THR A 25 -18.97 0.46 10.03
CA THR A 25 -20.13 -0.44 10.01
C THR A 25 -19.85 -1.66 10.89
N THR A 26 -20.89 -2.12 11.61
CA THR A 26 -20.86 -3.38 12.37
C THR A 26 -21.19 -4.60 11.52
N ASP A 27 -21.67 -4.36 10.31
CA ASP A 27 -22.12 -5.40 9.39
C ASP A 27 -21.04 -5.62 8.32
N PRO A 28 -20.37 -6.79 8.31
CA PRO A 28 -19.27 -7.08 7.38
C PRO A 28 -19.72 -7.11 5.92
N ALA A 29 -20.92 -7.63 5.62
CA ALA A 29 -21.45 -7.67 4.25
C ALA A 29 -21.73 -6.26 3.71
N LYS A 30 -22.30 -5.38 4.54
CA LYS A 30 -22.44 -3.95 4.18
C LYS A 30 -21.08 -3.27 4.03
N GLY A 31 -20.09 -3.67 4.84
CA GLY A 31 -18.72 -3.20 4.74
C GLY A 31 -18.11 -3.49 3.37
N VAL A 32 -18.21 -4.74 2.91
CA VAL A 32 -17.77 -5.15 1.57
C VAL A 32 -18.47 -4.35 0.49
N GLN A 33 -19.81 -4.26 0.53
CA GLN A 33 -20.57 -3.50 -0.47
C GLN A 33 -20.12 -2.04 -0.56
N LYS A 34 -19.91 -1.36 0.57
CA LYS A 34 -19.43 0.02 0.60
C LYS A 34 -18.01 0.15 0.04
N VAL A 35 -17.11 -0.75 0.40
CA VAL A 35 -15.72 -0.75 -0.10
C VAL A 35 -15.69 -0.98 -1.61
N LEU A 36 -16.48 -1.91 -2.13
CA LEU A 36 -16.54 -2.19 -3.56
C LEU A 36 -17.15 -1.05 -4.37
N ALA A 37 -18.16 -0.37 -3.82
CA ALA A 37 -18.80 0.78 -4.46
C ALA A 37 -17.91 2.03 -4.46
N SER A 38 -17.19 2.27 -3.36
CA SER A 38 -16.28 3.40 -3.21
C SER A 38 -15.05 3.00 -2.38
N PRO A 39 -13.97 2.52 -3.04
CA PRO A 39 -12.78 2.03 -2.35
C PRO A 39 -12.14 3.13 -1.48
N PRO A 40 -11.87 2.87 -0.19
CA PRO A 40 -11.16 3.82 0.68
C PRO A 40 -9.64 3.77 0.42
N ASP A 41 -8.88 4.67 1.06
CA ASP A 41 -7.41 4.59 1.04
C ASP A 41 -6.89 3.44 1.92
N ILE A 42 -7.54 3.23 3.08
CA ILE A 42 -7.26 2.14 4.03
C ILE A 42 -8.56 1.53 4.53
N LEU A 43 -8.59 0.20 4.61
CA LEU A 43 -9.56 -0.58 5.35
C LEU A 43 -8.94 -1.07 6.67
N VAL A 44 -9.57 -0.72 7.78
CA VAL A 44 -9.33 -1.37 9.08
C VAL A 44 -10.48 -2.35 9.31
N VAL A 45 -10.17 -3.62 9.54
CA VAL A 45 -11.16 -4.69 9.66
C VAL A 45 -10.81 -5.63 10.81
N ASP A 46 -11.79 -5.94 11.65
CA ASP A 46 -11.66 -6.97 12.67
C ASP A 46 -11.70 -8.37 12.05
N ILE A 47 -10.92 -9.30 12.60
CA ILE A 47 -10.92 -10.69 12.14
C ILE A 47 -12.09 -11.45 12.74
N ASP A 48 -12.36 -11.28 14.02
CA ASP A 48 -13.20 -12.15 14.83
C ASP A 48 -14.67 -11.70 14.82
N MET A 49 -15.26 -11.58 13.62
CA MET A 49 -16.65 -11.17 13.45
C MET A 49 -17.59 -12.37 13.19
N PRO A 50 -18.83 -12.35 13.71
CA PRO A 50 -19.82 -13.38 13.45
C PRO A 50 -20.32 -13.35 12.00
N VAL A 51 -20.78 -14.50 11.51
CA VAL A 51 -21.35 -14.72 10.15
C VAL A 51 -20.32 -14.61 9.02
N MET A 52 -19.47 -13.59 9.02
CA MET A 52 -18.42 -13.37 8.02
C MET A 52 -17.19 -12.76 8.71
N ASN A 53 -16.10 -13.51 8.73
CA ASN A 53 -14.86 -13.08 9.40
C ASN A 53 -14.06 -12.10 8.52
N GLY A 54 -13.08 -11.42 9.13
CA GLY A 54 -12.28 -10.42 8.42
C GLY A 54 -11.48 -10.98 7.23
N PHE A 55 -11.08 -12.25 7.26
CA PHE A 55 -10.39 -12.89 6.14
C PHE A 55 -11.31 -13.06 4.93
N GLU A 56 -12.55 -13.50 5.16
CA GLU A 56 -13.57 -13.63 4.11
C GLU A 56 -13.89 -12.26 3.49
N VAL A 57 -14.01 -11.22 4.33
CA VAL A 57 -14.16 -9.82 3.86
C VAL A 57 -13.01 -9.43 2.93
N CYS A 58 -11.77 -9.74 3.31
CA CYS A 58 -10.59 -9.44 2.51
C CYS A 58 -10.59 -10.22 1.18
N GLU A 59 -10.93 -11.52 1.19
CA GLU A 59 -11.02 -12.34 -0.02
C GLU A 59 -12.01 -11.75 -1.04
N GLU A 60 -13.21 -11.36 -0.57
CA GLU A 60 -14.24 -10.79 -1.43
C GLU A 60 -13.83 -9.43 -2.01
N ILE A 61 -13.21 -8.57 -1.18
CA ILE A 61 -12.69 -7.28 -1.63
C ILE A 61 -11.56 -7.47 -2.65
N ARG A 62 -10.63 -8.41 -2.41
CA ARG A 62 -9.48 -8.68 -3.29
C ARG A 62 -9.88 -9.29 -4.63
N ALA A 63 -11.04 -9.97 -4.72
CA ALA A 63 -11.57 -10.47 -5.99
C ALA A 63 -11.90 -9.33 -6.98
N SER A 64 -12.16 -8.12 -6.49
CA SER A 64 -12.36 -6.94 -7.32
C SER A 64 -11.04 -6.32 -7.78
N LYS A 65 -10.88 -6.16 -9.10
CA LYS A 65 -9.70 -5.51 -9.71
C LYS A 65 -9.44 -4.10 -9.18
N ASN A 66 -10.49 -3.39 -8.77
CA ASN A 66 -10.38 -2.03 -8.25
C ASN A 66 -9.86 -1.96 -6.81
N CYS A 67 -9.92 -3.07 -6.07
CA CYS A 67 -9.51 -3.16 -4.67
C CYS A 67 -8.35 -4.14 -4.43
N ALA A 68 -7.77 -4.70 -5.49
CA ALA A 68 -6.67 -5.66 -5.42
C ALA A 68 -5.46 -5.12 -4.63
N ASP A 69 -5.23 -3.81 -4.67
CA ASP A 69 -4.13 -3.13 -3.99
C ASP A 69 -4.57 -2.30 -2.75
N LEU A 70 -5.85 -2.38 -2.34
CA LEU A 70 -6.37 -1.65 -1.17
C LEU A 70 -5.53 -1.96 0.08
N ALA A 71 -5.13 -0.95 0.85
CA ALA A 71 -4.40 -1.21 2.09
C ALA A 71 -5.36 -1.74 3.18
N ILE A 72 -5.09 -2.92 3.71
CA ILE A 72 -5.92 -3.58 4.75
C ILE A 72 -5.09 -3.78 6.01
N ILE A 73 -5.59 -3.26 7.13
CA ILE A 73 -5.07 -3.46 8.48
C ILE A 73 -6.05 -4.37 9.21
N PHE A 74 -5.59 -5.55 9.61
CA PHE A 74 -6.39 -6.46 10.42
C PHE A 74 -6.29 -6.12 11.91
N LEU A 75 -7.42 -6.20 12.62
CA LEU A 75 -7.45 -6.24 14.07
C LEU A 75 -7.71 -7.70 14.48
N THR A 76 -6.93 -8.24 15.43
CA THR A 76 -7.01 -9.66 15.82
C THR A 76 -6.90 -9.81 17.32
N SER A 77 -7.65 -10.71 17.92
CA SER A 77 -7.41 -11.13 19.31
C SER A 77 -6.31 -12.21 19.40
N ASP A 78 -5.98 -12.85 18.28
CA ASP A 78 -5.00 -13.92 18.18
C ASP A 78 -3.64 -13.42 17.68
N ALA A 79 -2.59 -13.67 18.49
CA ALA A 79 -1.20 -13.37 18.17
C ALA A 79 -0.45 -14.55 17.52
N ASN A 80 -1.12 -15.68 17.27
CA ASN A 80 -0.48 -16.88 16.77
C ASN A 80 0.09 -16.71 15.35
N ALA A 81 1.27 -17.30 15.14
CA ALA A 81 1.99 -17.25 13.86
C ALA A 81 1.18 -17.82 12.67
N SER A 82 0.29 -18.79 12.91
CA SER A 82 -0.59 -19.37 11.88
C SER A 82 -1.61 -18.37 11.34
N SER A 83 -2.26 -17.61 12.22
CA SER A 83 -3.23 -16.57 11.89
C SER A 83 -2.55 -15.42 11.14
N MET A 84 -1.34 -15.06 11.56
CA MET A 84 -0.49 -14.08 10.89
C MET A 84 -0.07 -14.52 9.48
N GLN A 85 0.31 -15.79 9.32
CA GLN A 85 0.69 -16.34 8.03
C GLN A 85 -0.50 -16.40 7.06
N LYS A 86 -1.70 -16.68 7.57
CA LYS A 86 -2.95 -16.63 6.79
C LYS A 86 -3.26 -15.20 6.33
N ALA A 87 -3.12 -14.21 7.22
CA ALA A 87 -3.30 -12.79 6.87
C ALA A 87 -2.32 -12.35 5.75
N LEU A 88 -1.04 -12.72 5.87
CA LEU A 88 -0.01 -12.41 4.88
C LEU A 88 -0.32 -13.06 3.52
N ASN A 89 -0.77 -14.31 3.49
CA ASN A 89 -1.13 -15.01 2.26
C ASN A 89 -2.32 -14.37 1.53
N LEU A 90 -3.23 -13.74 2.28
CA LEU A 90 -4.38 -13.00 1.74
C LEU A 90 -4.04 -11.56 1.30
N GLY A 91 -2.77 -11.16 1.45
CA GLY A 91 -2.32 -9.82 1.09
C GLY A 91 -2.71 -8.76 2.12
N ALA A 92 -2.77 -9.12 3.40
CA ALA A 92 -2.78 -8.16 4.50
C ALA A 92 -1.62 -7.19 4.35
N ASN A 93 -1.87 -5.90 4.55
CA ASN A 93 -0.81 -4.92 4.58
C ASN A 93 -0.21 -4.82 5.98
N ASP A 94 -1.04 -4.98 7.02
CA ASP A 94 -0.64 -4.93 8.43
C ASP A 94 -1.62 -5.71 9.31
N TYR A 95 -1.23 -5.99 10.55
CA TYR A 95 -2.12 -6.52 11.58
C TYR A 95 -1.81 -5.87 12.94
N LEU A 96 -2.81 -5.80 13.80
CA LEU A 96 -2.72 -5.23 15.13
C LEU A 96 -3.41 -6.15 16.13
N VAL A 97 -2.65 -6.63 17.11
CA VAL A 97 -3.14 -7.58 18.12
C VAL A 97 -3.84 -6.81 19.24
N LYS A 98 -5.07 -7.21 19.58
CA LYS A 98 -5.86 -6.70 20.69
C LYS A 98 -5.34 -7.31 22.02
N PRO A 99 -5.25 -6.54 23.12
CA PRO A 99 -5.54 -5.11 23.21
C PRO A 99 -4.37 -4.25 22.70
N PHE A 100 -4.67 -3.21 21.94
CA PHE A 100 -3.70 -2.23 21.44
C PHE A 100 -4.03 -0.81 21.92
N ARG A 101 -3.06 0.09 21.88
CA ARG A 101 -3.30 1.51 22.17
C ARG A 101 -3.82 2.22 20.92
N ALA A 102 -4.74 3.15 21.08
CA ALA A 102 -5.25 3.99 19.99
C ALA A 102 -4.13 4.66 19.17
N ALA A 103 -3.08 5.14 19.84
CA ALA A 103 -1.90 5.72 19.21
C ALA A 103 -1.16 4.72 18.29
N GLU A 104 -1.21 3.42 18.60
CA GLU A 104 -0.60 2.39 17.76
C GLU A 104 -1.37 2.24 16.46
N LEU A 105 -2.70 2.15 16.51
CA LEU A 105 -3.54 2.12 15.31
C LEU A 105 -3.34 3.39 14.47
N LEU A 106 -3.33 4.57 15.11
CA LEU A 106 -3.05 5.84 14.43
C LEU A 106 -1.69 5.82 13.74
N ASN A 107 -0.64 5.38 14.42
CA ASN A 107 0.69 5.27 13.82
C ASN A 107 0.73 4.26 12.67
N ARG A 108 -0.03 3.16 12.73
CA ARG A 108 -0.12 2.19 11.63
C ARG A 108 -0.85 2.79 10.43
N VAL A 109 -1.99 3.43 10.66
CA VAL A 109 -2.76 4.14 9.63
C VAL A 109 -1.91 5.26 9.02
N GLU A 110 -1.27 6.10 9.85
CA GLU A 110 -0.40 7.19 9.42
C GLU A 110 0.85 6.70 8.71
N ASN A 111 1.47 5.61 9.15
CA ASN A 111 2.55 5.00 8.39
C ASN A 111 2.03 4.51 7.05
N ARG A 112 0.93 3.75 6.99
CA ARG A 112 0.41 3.24 5.73
C ARG A 112 -0.04 4.35 4.78
N LEU A 113 -0.66 5.41 5.30
CA LEU A 113 -1.05 6.60 4.54
C LEU A 113 0.14 7.49 4.20
N GLY A 114 1.11 7.70 5.07
CA GLY A 114 2.34 8.46 4.80
C GLY A 114 3.28 7.73 3.84
N GLN A 115 3.22 6.39 3.84
CA GLN A 115 3.76 5.55 2.78
C GLN A 115 3.00 5.72 1.46
N MET A 116 1.72 6.10 1.49
CA MET A 116 0.90 6.48 0.32
C MET A 116 1.01 7.98 -0.04
N HIS A 117 1.41 8.85 0.88
CA HIS A 117 1.33 10.32 0.78
C HIS A 117 2.47 11.01 1.53
N VAL A 118 3.71 11.02 1.02
CA VAL A 118 4.65 12.12 1.33
C VAL A 118 5.55 12.39 0.12
N GLY A 119 5.27 13.50 -0.57
CA GLY A 119 6.15 14.11 -1.55
C GLY A 119 5.39 14.97 -2.56
N ALA A 120 5.92 16.15 -2.87
CA ALA A 120 5.50 16.87 -4.07
C ALA A 120 5.72 15.97 -5.32
N PRO A 121 4.94 16.14 -6.39
CA PRO A 121 5.12 15.36 -7.61
C PRO A 121 6.57 15.39 -8.08
N VAL A 122 7.18 14.22 -8.20
CA VAL A 122 8.59 14.09 -8.59
C VAL A 122 8.64 13.92 -10.11
N ARG A 123 9.46 14.74 -10.78
CA ARG A 123 9.64 14.71 -12.23
C ARG A 123 11.01 14.15 -12.60
N CYS A 124 11.04 13.22 -13.54
CA CYS A 124 12.28 12.76 -14.18
C CYS A 124 12.06 12.57 -15.68
N GLY A 125 12.62 13.48 -16.46
CA GLY A 125 12.37 13.53 -17.90
C GLY A 125 10.89 13.73 -18.20
N ASN A 126 10.31 12.83 -19.00
CA ASN A 126 8.90 12.83 -19.37
C ASN A 126 8.00 12.03 -18.40
N LEU A 127 8.53 11.59 -17.24
CA LEU A 127 7.76 10.91 -16.18
C LEU A 127 7.46 11.89 -15.05
N VAL A 128 6.21 11.90 -14.59
CA VAL A 128 5.76 12.52 -13.35
C VAL A 128 5.23 11.44 -12.43
N VAL A 129 5.76 11.33 -11.22
CA VAL A 129 5.29 10.44 -10.17
C VAL A 129 4.60 11.32 -9.14
N ASP A 130 3.29 11.17 -8.99
CA ASP A 130 2.49 11.98 -8.07
C ASP A 130 2.06 11.13 -6.86
N PRO A 131 2.73 11.30 -5.71
CA PRO A 131 2.39 10.56 -4.50
C PRO A 131 0.98 10.89 -4.02
N ALA A 132 0.50 12.12 -4.21
CA ALA A 132 -0.79 12.56 -3.70
C ALA A 132 -1.97 11.81 -4.34
N LEU A 133 -1.78 11.34 -5.57
CA LEU A 133 -2.80 10.61 -6.31
C LEU A 133 -2.49 9.10 -6.41
N ALA A 134 -1.32 8.65 -5.96
CA ALA A 134 -0.80 7.30 -6.22
C ALA A 134 -0.81 6.93 -7.73
N PHE A 135 -0.55 7.92 -8.60
CA PHE A 135 -0.46 7.74 -10.05
C PHE A 135 0.90 8.16 -10.59
N ALA A 136 1.31 7.51 -11.67
CA ALA A 136 2.42 7.95 -12.50
C ALA A 136 1.88 8.32 -13.89
N SER A 137 2.45 9.38 -14.47
CA SER A 137 2.10 9.82 -15.82
C SER A 137 3.32 10.04 -16.68
N LEU A 138 3.19 9.67 -17.96
CA LEU A 138 4.30 9.61 -18.90
C LEU A 138 3.90 10.33 -20.19
N GLN A 139 4.64 11.38 -20.51
CA GLN A 139 4.39 12.21 -21.68
C GLN A 139 5.07 11.58 -22.92
N LEU A 140 4.27 11.08 -23.85
CA LEU A 140 4.68 10.43 -25.09
C LEU A 140 4.56 11.43 -26.25
N GLY A 141 5.55 12.30 -26.41
CA GLY A 141 5.53 13.36 -27.42
C GLY A 141 4.64 14.55 -27.06
N LYS A 142 4.29 15.41 -28.03
CA LYS A 142 3.64 16.71 -27.77
C LYS A 142 2.17 16.62 -27.30
N ARG A 143 1.45 15.53 -27.61
CA ARG A 143 -0.02 15.45 -27.40
C ARG A 143 -0.51 14.21 -26.66
N ARG A 144 0.33 13.21 -26.40
CA ARG A 144 -0.10 11.94 -25.79
C ARG A 144 0.45 11.83 -24.39
N LYS A 145 -0.43 11.62 -23.41
CA LYS A 145 -0.08 11.32 -22.02
C LYS A 145 -0.58 9.91 -21.70
N ARG A 146 0.24 9.09 -21.04
CA ARG A 146 -0.17 7.78 -20.51
C ARG A 146 -0.14 7.84 -19.00
N GLU A 147 -1.26 7.55 -18.38
CA GLU A 147 -1.39 7.47 -16.93
C GLU A 147 -1.55 6.01 -16.51
N PHE A 148 -0.98 5.65 -15.38
CA PHE A 148 -1.08 4.31 -14.84
C PHE A 148 -0.97 4.33 -13.31
N ARG A 149 -1.69 3.39 -12.70
CA ARG A 149 -1.54 3.06 -11.28
C ARG A 149 -0.45 2.01 -11.12
N ILE A 150 0.31 2.12 -10.04
CA ILE A 150 1.31 1.13 -9.64
C ILE A 150 0.95 0.70 -8.23
N SER A 151 1.05 -0.60 -7.93
CA SER A 151 0.80 -1.12 -6.59
C SER A 151 1.75 -0.50 -5.55
N GLY A 152 1.30 -0.34 -4.31
CA GLY A 152 1.94 0.50 -3.28
C GLY A 152 3.46 0.33 -3.13
N LYS A 153 3.97 -0.92 -3.01
CA LYS A 153 5.43 -1.16 -2.93
C LYS A 153 6.15 -0.75 -4.22
N GLY A 154 5.60 -1.08 -5.38
CA GLY A 154 6.18 -0.71 -6.68
C GLY A 154 6.19 0.80 -6.91
N PHE A 155 5.13 1.50 -6.49
CA PHE A 155 5.05 2.95 -6.56
C PHE A 155 6.16 3.62 -5.74
N ARG A 156 6.35 3.16 -4.51
CA ARG A 156 7.36 3.72 -3.59
C ARG A 156 8.79 3.42 -4.04
N ILE A 157 9.04 2.23 -4.59
CA ILE A 157 10.33 1.92 -5.24
C ILE A 157 10.59 2.90 -6.39
N LEU A 158 9.59 3.13 -7.25
CA LEU A 158 9.73 4.08 -8.35
C LEU A 158 9.99 5.50 -7.84
N GLN A 159 9.22 5.97 -6.87
CA GLN A 159 9.40 7.29 -6.25
C GLN A 159 10.81 7.46 -5.70
N LEU A 160 11.29 6.49 -4.91
CA LEU A 160 12.61 6.52 -4.30
C LEU A 160 13.73 6.57 -5.35
N LEU A 161 13.64 5.75 -6.40
CA LEU A 161 14.60 5.70 -7.51
C LEU A 161 14.63 7.02 -8.29
N VAL A 162 13.45 7.61 -8.56
CA VAL A 162 13.31 8.87 -9.29
C VAL A 162 13.84 10.04 -8.46
N GLN A 163 13.55 10.09 -7.15
CA GLN A 163 14.09 11.10 -6.24
C GLN A 163 15.61 11.04 -6.10
N ASN A 164 16.19 9.84 -6.27
CA ASN A 164 17.64 9.61 -6.20
C ASN A 164 18.25 9.35 -7.58
N LYS A 165 17.74 10.00 -8.65
CA LYS A 165 18.29 9.88 -10.02
C LYS A 165 19.82 10.01 -10.00
N GLY A 166 20.50 9.09 -10.68
CA GLY A 166 21.97 9.05 -10.79
C GLY A 166 22.69 8.46 -9.57
N ARG A 167 22.02 8.19 -8.45
CA ARG A 167 22.60 7.51 -7.29
C ARG A 167 22.29 6.02 -7.34
N ILE A 168 23.27 5.20 -6.98
CA ILE A 168 23.08 3.75 -6.82
C ILE A 168 22.43 3.52 -5.45
N LEU A 169 21.25 2.92 -5.45
CA LEU A 169 20.57 2.43 -4.25
C LEU A 169 20.71 0.92 -4.16
N SER A 170 21.22 0.43 -3.02
CA SER A 170 21.28 -1.00 -2.75
C SER A 170 19.88 -1.58 -2.49
N ARG A 171 19.73 -2.90 -2.67
CA ARG A 171 18.46 -3.59 -2.40
C ARG A 171 18.03 -3.41 -0.94
N GLU A 172 19.00 -3.50 -0.03
CA GLU A 172 18.80 -3.26 1.39
C GLU A 172 18.34 -1.82 1.68
N GLN A 173 18.95 -0.82 1.05
CA GLN A 173 18.52 0.59 1.18
C GLN A 173 17.08 0.79 0.68
N ILE A 174 16.73 0.18 -0.45
CA ILE A 174 15.38 0.22 -1.00
C ILE A 174 14.41 -0.44 -0.02
N LEU A 175 14.73 -1.62 0.51
CA LEU A 175 13.88 -2.34 1.47
C LEU A 175 13.70 -1.57 2.77
N ASN A 176 14.78 -1.03 3.35
CA ASN A 176 14.75 -0.25 4.58
C ASN A 176 13.88 0.99 4.44
N HIS A 177 13.94 1.67 3.29
CA HIS A 177 13.10 2.85 3.02
C HIS A 177 11.61 2.51 2.84
N LEU A 178 11.28 1.27 2.47
CA LEU A 178 9.89 0.84 2.33
C LEU A 178 9.20 0.58 3.67
N GLY A 179 9.95 0.47 4.78
CA GLY A 179 9.42 0.32 6.13
C GLY A 179 8.53 -0.92 6.26
N SER A 180 9.13 -2.07 6.55
CA SER A 180 8.38 -3.26 6.98
C SER A 180 9.24 -4.03 7.97
N ALA A 181 8.71 -4.26 9.16
CA ALA A 181 9.22 -5.20 10.15
C ALA A 181 9.01 -6.68 9.73
N ASP A 182 8.75 -6.93 8.44
CA ASP A 182 8.55 -8.27 7.89
C ASP A 182 9.86 -8.80 7.29
N THR A 183 10.34 -9.87 7.90
CA THR A 183 11.29 -10.83 7.35
C THR A 183 10.81 -11.35 5.99
N GLY A 184 11.23 -10.69 4.90
CA GLY A 184 10.73 -11.00 3.56
C GLY A 184 11.69 -10.65 2.43
N SER A 185 12.79 -11.42 2.33
CA SER A 185 13.62 -11.75 1.15
C SER A 185 13.88 -10.66 0.07
N ASP A 186 15.17 -10.43 -0.16
CA ASP A 186 15.82 -9.67 -1.23
C ASP A 186 15.21 -9.84 -2.66
N ARG A 187 14.49 -10.95 -2.92
CA ARG A 187 13.84 -11.23 -4.23
C ARG A 187 12.59 -10.39 -4.53
N SER A 188 12.02 -9.68 -3.55
CA SER A 188 10.82 -8.85 -3.76
C SER A 188 11.10 -7.60 -4.61
N VAL A 189 12.27 -6.98 -4.48
CA VAL A 189 12.65 -5.74 -5.20
C VAL A 189 12.74 -5.99 -6.70
N ASP A 190 13.45 -7.03 -7.12
CA ASP A 190 13.70 -7.35 -8.53
C ASP A 190 12.41 -7.60 -9.33
N ILE A 191 11.39 -8.20 -8.70
CA ILE A 191 10.05 -8.40 -9.28
C ILE A 191 9.38 -7.05 -9.55
N HIS A 192 9.42 -6.13 -8.56
CA HIS A 192 8.87 -4.79 -8.73
C HIS A 192 9.62 -4.02 -9.82
N ILE A 193 10.96 -4.07 -9.84
CA ILE A 193 11.78 -3.42 -10.88
C ILE A 193 11.41 -3.92 -12.28
N THR A 194 11.22 -5.24 -12.44
CA THR A 194 10.81 -5.84 -13.71
C THR A 194 9.45 -5.33 -14.17
N ARG A 195 8.46 -5.25 -13.28
CA ARG A 195 7.13 -4.70 -13.58
C ARG A 195 7.20 -3.21 -13.93
N ILE A 196 7.93 -2.42 -13.15
CA ILE A 196 8.12 -0.98 -13.38
C ILE A 196 8.73 -0.74 -14.77
N ARG A 197 9.80 -1.45 -15.13
CA ARG A 197 10.43 -1.33 -16.46
C ARG A 197 9.45 -1.53 -17.61
N ARG A 198 8.53 -2.51 -17.49
CA ARG A 198 7.48 -2.76 -18.50
C ARG A 198 6.49 -1.60 -18.59
N LEU A 199 6.07 -1.06 -17.44
CA LEU A 199 5.13 0.07 -17.37
C LEU A 199 5.73 1.38 -17.91
N LEU A 200 7.04 1.55 -17.85
CA LEU A 200 7.75 2.77 -18.26
C LEU A 200 8.23 2.73 -19.73
N SER A 201 7.61 1.93 -20.59
CA SER A 201 7.90 1.95 -22.03
C SER A 201 7.65 3.34 -22.64
N GLY A 202 8.67 3.97 -23.22
CA GLY A 202 8.64 5.35 -23.71
C GLY A 202 9.16 6.41 -22.73
N TRP A 203 9.66 6.02 -21.55
CA TRP A 203 10.40 6.91 -20.66
C TRP A 203 11.78 7.25 -21.24
N ASN A 204 12.20 8.51 -21.12
CA ASN A 204 13.52 9.00 -21.57
C ASN A 204 14.67 8.53 -20.67
N HIS A 205 14.35 7.91 -19.53
CA HIS A 205 15.33 7.31 -18.63
C HIS A 205 15.09 5.79 -18.55
N ARG A 206 16.03 5.09 -17.92
CA ARG A 206 15.87 3.68 -17.57
C ARG A 206 16.37 3.41 -16.15
N ILE A 207 15.76 2.43 -15.51
CA ILE A 207 16.32 1.82 -14.29
C ILE A 207 17.39 0.84 -14.75
N GLU A 208 18.65 1.10 -14.41
CA GLU A 208 19.79 0.24 -14.71
C GLU A 208 20.16 -0.63 -13.50
N SER A 209 20.47 -1.90 -13.76
CA SER A 209 20.95 -2.84 -12.74
C SER A 209 22.47 -2.75 -12.68
N ILE A 210 23.03 -2.41 -11.51
CA ILE A 210 24.47 -2.42 -11.27
C ILE A 210 24.81 -3.71 -10.51
N TYR A 211 25.60 -4.58 -11.15
CA TYR A 211 25.99 -5.87 -10.59
C TYR A 211 26.52 -5.70 -9.16
N SER A 212 26.05 -6.57 -8.26
CA SER A 212 26.31 -6.59 -6.81
C SER A 212 26.05 -5.29 -6.01
N LYS A 213 25.64 -4.19 -6.64
CA LYS A 213 25.45 -2.89 -5.96
C LYS A 213 23.99 -2.45 -5.83
N GLY A 214 23.12 -2.80 -6.79
CA GLY A 214 21.70 -2.46 -6.75
C GLY A 214 21.20 -1.77 -8.02
N TYR A 215 20.47 -0.67 -7.87
CA TYR A 215 19.76 0.01 -8.96
C TYR A 215 20.05 1.50 -9.01
N THR A 216 20.08 2.06 -10.22
CA THR A 216 20.18 3.50 -10.45
C THR A 216 19.26 3.92 -11.60
N VAL A 217 18.88 5.19 -11.65
CA VAL A 217 18.16 5.79 -12.78
C VAL A 217 19.13 6.60 -13.61
N ILE A 218 19.21 6.28 -14.90
CA ILE A 218 20.07 6.96 -15.88
C ILE A 218 19.29 7.42 -17.10
N GLU A 219 19.79 8.46 -17.76
CA GLU A 219 19.30 8.91 -19.07
C GLU A 219 19.53 7.82 -20.12
N LYS A 220 18.61 7.68 -21.07
CA LYS A 220 18.79 6.79 -22.23
C LYS A 220 19.65 7.43 -23.30
#